data_AF-A0A7Y3PDY6-F1
#
_entry.id   AF-A0A7Y3PDY6-F1
#
_cell.length_a   1.000
_cell.length_b   1.000
_cell.length_c   1.000
_cell.angle_alpha   90.00
_cell.angle_beta   90.00
_cell.angle_gamma   90.00
#
_symmetry.space_group_name_H-M   'P 1'
#
loop_
_entity.id
_entity.type
_entity.pdbx_description
1 polymer ?
#
loop_
_entity_poly.entity_id
_entity_poly.type
_entity_poly.pdbx_seq_one_letter_code
_entity_poly.pdbx_strand_id
1 'polypeptide(L)'
;MSTENAIQGLGEARSIALADLLLDDMNPRLPPSQQGLSQVDLAVVLEMGFEAFTVAESIARFGFFSSEPLIAIPAKEDGKFIVVEGNRRLTALLGLTHDDMRSEFATPERWEALAAESEITSETRVPVVVATSREACTPVIGYRHISGILQWSPFAQARYVAVLVNNEHRSYQEVAQLIGKDKSAVAALYRDQAIADQAIRMGIDTGGLESAFSLLQVAMSSTKIRDFVGAPLGARTVPGLDPIPGDKVAELGEVLGYVFGSGEREPVINDSRQISQLGNIIAEPVGLKALRDGETLEVAKQKITDTGADPKDRLKKRLTTAKNALLAAVEDIGPFYDDEEILDLIAEVSSAVRELEQQES
;
A
#
# COMPACT_ATOMS: atom_id res chain seq x y z
N MET A 1 -14.81 -30.54 -44.24
CA MET A 1 -14.66 -29.16 -43.73
C MET A 1 -14.36 -29.26 -42.26
N SER A 2 -13.07 -29.26 -41.93
CA SER A 2 -12.57 -29.37 -40.57
C SER A 2 -12.78 -28.02 -39.89
N THR A 3 -13.63 -27.97 -38.88
CA THR A 3 -13.68 -26.84 -37.95
C THR A 3 -12.37 -26.86 -37.16
N GLU A 4 -11.43 -25.98 -37.52
CA GLU A 4 -10.26 -25.73 -36.69
C GLU A 4 -10.75 -25.29 -35.31
N ASN A 5 -10.46 -26.11 -34.31
CA ASN A 5 -10.62 -25.78 -32.89
C ASN A 5 -9.54 -24.75 -32.53
N ALA A 6 -9.70 -23.52 -33.02
CA ALA A 6 -8.79 -22.42 -32.69
C ALA A 6 -9.14 -21.92 -31.28
N ILE A 7 -8.14 -21.85 -30.41
CA ILE A 7 -8.28 -21.20 -29.10
C ILE A 7 -8.58 -19.72 -29.36
N GLN A 8 -9.70 -19.23 -28.84
CA GLN A 8 -10.06 -17.82 -28.97
C GLN A 8 -9.07 -16.97 -28.18
N GLY A 9 -8.31 -16.12 -28.88
CA GLY A 9 -7.44 -15.12 -28.25
C GLY A 9 -8.25 -14.00 -27.60
N LEU A 10 -7.62 -13.25 -26.69
CA LEU A 10 -8.21 -12.11 -25.97
C LEU A 10 -8.81 -11.03 -26.89
N GLY A 11 -8.19 -10.84 -28.05
CA GLY A 11 -8.54 -9.77 -28.98
C GLY A 11 -7.76 -9.87 -30.28
N GLU A 12 -7.93 -8.86 -31.13
CA GLU A 12 -7.26 -8.78 -32.43
C GLU A 12 -5.90 -8.10 -32.29
N ALA A 13 -4.82 -8.74 -32.77
CA ALA A 13 -3.51 -8.11 -32.82
C ALA A 13 -3.45 -7.08 -33.95
N ARG A 14 -3.17 -5.83 -33.61
CA ARG A 14 -3.04 -4.70 -34.53
C ARG A 14 -1.74 -3.95 -34.28
N SER A 15 -1.26 -3.25 -35.30
CA SER A 15 -0.24 -2.21 -35.15
C SER A 15 -0.97 -0.87 -35.16
N ILE A 16 -0.85 -0.04 -34.12
CA ILE A 16 -1.61 1.21 -33.95
C ILE A 16 -0.64 2.37 -33.72
N ALA A 17 -0.90 3.53 -34.32
CA ALA A 17 -0.08 4.74 -34.13
C ALA A 17 -0.21 5.28 -32.70
N LEU A 18 0.87 5.81 -32.13
CA LEU A 18 0.86 6.35 -30.77
C LEU A 18 -0.16 7.49 -30.61
N ALA A 19 -0.34 8.32 -31.64
CA ALA A 19 -1.34 9.39 -31.66
C ALA A 19 -2.78 8.89 -31.46
N ASP A 20 -3.06 7.61 -31.73
CA ASP A 20 -4.38 6.99 -31.59
C ASP A 20 -4.60 6.26 -30.26
N LEU A 21 -3.58 6.22 -29.40
CA LEU A 21 -3.64 5.56 -28.10
C LEU A 21 -3.84 6.57 -26.97
N LEU A 22 -4.76 6.24 -26.07
CA LEU A 22 -5.10 7.02 -24.91
C LEU A 22 -4.76 6.24 -23.63
N LEU A 23 -4.26 6.96 -22.63
CA LEU A 23 -4.12 6.45 -21.27
C LEU A 23 -5.50 6.19 -20.66
N ASP A 24 -5.58 5.14 -19.85
CA ASP A 24 -6.80 4.73 -19.16
C ASP A 24 -7.02 5.55 -17.88
N ASP A 25 -8.04 6.40 -17.90
CA ASP A 25 -8.48 7.23 -16.77
C ASP A 25 -9.14 6.43 -15.64
N MET A 26 -9.47 5.16 -15.89
CA MET A 26 -10.02 4.20 -14.92
C MET A 26 -8.96 3.16 -14.47
N ASN A 27 -7.68 3.44 -14.69
CA ASN A 27 -6.60 2.52 -14.33
C ASN A 27 -6.56 2.27 -12.80
N PRO A 28 -6.53 1.01 -12.34
CA PRO A 28 -6.52 0.68 -10.90
C PRO A 28 -5.29 1.16 -10.13
N ARG A 29 -4.26 1.66 -10.81
CA ARG A 29 -3.10 2.36 -10.22
C ARG A 29 -3.41 3.79 -9.81
N LEU A 30 -4.47 4.40 -10.33
CA LEU A 30 -4.88 5.75 -10.00
C LEU A 30 -5.80 5.72 -8.75
N PRO A 31 -5.56 6.58 -7.76
CA PRO A 31 -6.53 6.82 -6.70
C PRO A 31 -7.81 7.45 -7.29
N PRO A 32 -8.98 7.30 -6.63
CA PRO A 32 -10.24 7.84 -7.13
C PRO A 32 -10.22 9.34 -7.43
N SER A 33 -9.44 10.12 -6.67
CA SER A 33 -9.26 11.57 -6.87
C SER A 33 -8.54 11.93 -8.18
N GLN A 34 -7.86 10.97 -8.80
CA GLN A 34 -7.09 11.15 -10.04
C GLN A 34 -7.72 10.42 -11.23
N GLN A 35 -8.94 9.89 -11.08
CA GLN A 35 -9.71 9.33 -12.19
C GLN A 35 -10.40 10.45 -12.98
N GLY A 36 -10.53 10.27 -14.29
CA GLY A 36 -11.14 11.27 -15.19
C GLY A 36 -10.30 12.52 -15.47
N LEU A 37 -9.02 12.51 -15.09
CA LEU A 37 -8.06 13.57 -15.40
C LEU A 37 -7.78 13.67 -16.92
N SER A 38 -7.18 14.79 -17.35
CA SER A 38 -6.75 14.96 -18.74
C SER A 38 -5.62 13.97 -19.10
N GLN A 39 -5.35 13.75 -20.38
CA GLN A 39 -4.27 12.84 -20.82
C GLN A 39 -2.89 13.29 -20.31
N VAL A 40 -2.64 14.61 -20.26
CA VAL A 40 -1.39 15.19 -19.72
C VAL A 40 -1.30 14.88 -18.22
N ASP A 41 -2.35 15.20 -17.46
CA ASP A 41 -2.37 14.97 -16.01
C ASP A 41 -2.25 13.48 -15.66
N LEU A 42 -2.90 12.59 -16.42
CA LEU A 42 -2.76 11.15 -16.28
C LEU A 42 -1.32 10.69 -16.55
N ALA A 43 -0.67 11.25 -17.56
CA ALA A 43 0.73 10.95 -17.87
C ALA A 43 1.65 11.36 -16.72
N VAL A 44 1.46 12.57 -16.16
CA VAL A 44 2.23 13.07 -15.01
C VAL A 44 2.10 12.14 -13.81
N VAL A 45 0.86 11.79 -13.44
CA VAL A 45 0.60 10.88 -12.30
C VAL A 45 1.25 9.51 -12.52
N LEU A 46 1.13 8.95 -13.74
CA LEU A 46 1.68 7.65 -14.06
C LEU A 46 3.23 7.65 -14.14
N GLU A 47 3.84 8.77 -14.54
CA GLU A 47 5.30 8.93 -14.55
C GLU A 47 5.86 8.92 -13.14
N MET A 48 5.29 9.74 -12.25
CA MET A 48 5.75 9.91 -10.87
C MET A 48 5.62 8.61 -10.07
N GLY A 49 4.54 7.86 -10.25
CA GLY A 49 4.20 6.72 -9.40
C GLY A 49 4.79 5.38 -9.82
N PHE A 50 5.26 5.23 -11.07
CA PHE A 50 5.46 3.90 -11.65
C PHE A 50 6.72 3.71 -12.50
N GLU A 51 7.73 4.58 -12.39
CA GLU A 51 9.03 4.44 -13.08
C GLU A 51 8.90 4.40 -14.62
N ALA A 52 8.05 5.25 -15.19
CA ALA A 52 7.88 5.30 -16.65
C ALA A 52 9.17 5.70 -17.38
N PHE A 53 10.05 6.49 -16.75
CA PHE A 53 11.32 6.91 -17.35
C PHE A 53 12.26 5.73 -17.63
N THR A 54 12.44 4.80 -16.69
CA THR A 54 13.25 3.59 -16.88
C THR A 54 12.75 2.74 -18.06
N VAL A 55 11.43 2.72 -18.26
CA VAL A 55 10.81 2.06 -19.41
C VAL A 55 11.10 2.81 -20.70
N ALA A 56 11.07 4.14 -20.68
CA ALA A 56 11.44 4.98 -21.83
C ALA A 56 12.90 4.77 -22.23
N GLU A 57 13.83 4.72 -21.27
CA GLU A 57 15.25 4.44 -21.54
C GLU A 57 15.44 3.08 -22.23
N SER A 58 14.75 2.06 -21.74
CA SER A 58 14.78 0.73 -22.36
C SER A 58 14.24 0.75 -23.78
N ILE A 59 13.10 1.43 -24.02
CA ILE A 59 12.49 1.54 -25.34
C ILE A 59 13.38 2.32 -26.30
N ALA A 60 13.97 3.44 -25.87
CA ALA A 60 14.88 4.22 -26.71
C ALA A 60 16.13 3.43 -27.09
N ARG A 61 16.65 2.61 -26.16
CA ARG A 61 17.89 1.84 -26.37
C ARG A 61 17.70 0.53 -27.12
N PHE A 62 16.63 -0.21 -26.83
CA PHE A 62 16.42 -1.58 -27.31
C PHE A 62 15.18 -1.76 -28.18
N GLY A 63 14.41 -0.69 -28.38
CA GLY A 63 13.13 -0.73 -29.07
C GLY A 63 12.00 -1.27 -28.21
N PHE A 64 10.79 -1.26 -28.76
CA PHE A 64 9.60 -1.79 -28.09
C PHE A 64 9.54 -3.32 -28.20
N PHE A 65 9.40 -4.01 -27.06
CA PHE A 65 9.32 -5.48 -27.03
C PHE A 65 7.91 -5.97 -27.40
N SER A 66 7.77 -6.54 -28.60
CA SER A 66 6.49 -7.07 -29.10
C SER A 66 5.97 -8.30 -28.33
N SER A 67 6.83 -8.98 -27.56
CA SER A 67 6.44 -10.07 -26.64
C SER A 67 5.50 -9.60 -25.53
N GLU A 68 5.51 -8.30 -25.24
CA GLU A 68 4.59 -7.65 -24.34
C GLU A 68 3.84 -6.59 -25.14
N PRO A 69 2.74 -6.90 -25.83
CA PRO A 69 1.95 -5.86 -26.49
C PRO A 69 1.24 -4.98 -25.45
N LEU A 70 0.79 -3.80 -25.90
CA LEU A 70 -0.25 -3.07 -25.17
C LEU A 70 -1.59 -3.80 -25.35
N ILE A 71 -2.49 -3.66 -24.39
CA ILE A 71 -3.86 -4.18 -24.53
C ILE A 71 -4.80 -2.99 -24.43
N ALA A 72 -5.64 -2.85 -25.45
CA ALA A 72 -6.52 -1.70 -25.58
C ALA A 72 -7.95 -2.11 -25.91
N ILE A 73 -8.86 -1.17 -25.70
CA ILE A 73 -10.26 -1.27 -26.11
C ILE A 73 -10.61 -0.07 -26.99
N PRO A 74 -11.59 -0.18 -27.89
CA PRO A 74 -12.07 0.99 -28.65
C PRO A 74 -12.52 2.11 -27.71
N ALA A 75 -12.10 3.33 -28.00
CA ALA A 75 -12.59 4.52 -27.31
C ALA A 75 -13.99 4.90 -27.84
N LYS A 76 -14.63 5.88 -27.17
CA LYS A 76 -15.88 6.48 -27.69
C LYS A 76 -15.62 7.33 -28.94
N GLU A 77 -14.45 7.95 -29.02
CA GLU A 77 -13.98 8.66 -30.20
C GLU A 77 -13.54 7.66 -31.27
N ASP A 78 -14.04 7.84 -32.49
CA ASP A 78 -13.76 6.92 -33.59
C ASP A 78 -12.26 6.93 -33.95
N GLY A 79 -11.70 5.75 -34.19
CA GLY A 79 -10.28 5.57 -34.49
C GLY A 79 -9.33 5.64 -33.27
N LYS A 80 -9.81 5.98 -32.07
CA LYS A 80 -9.00 6.02 -30.84
C LYS A 80 -9.15 4.74 -30.00
N PHE A 81 -8.12 4.42 -29.21
CA PHE A 81 -8.11 3.24 -28.35
C PHE A 81 -7.60 3.57 -26.94
N ILE A 82 -8.31 3.10 -25.93
CA ILE A 82 -7.91 3.25 -24.53
C ILE A 82 -7.06 2.05 -24.12
N VAL A 83 -5.82 2.29 -23.71
CA VAL A 83 -4.89 1.24 -23.27
C VAL A 83 -5.22 0.84 -21.84
N VAL A 84 -5.95 -0.26 -21.65
CA VAL A 84 -6.34 -0.78 -20.33
C VAL A 84 -5.23 -1.58 -19.65
N GLU A 85 -4.23 -2.03 -20.40
CA GLU A 85 -3.07 -2.73 -19.85
C GLU A 85 -1.78 -2.38 -20.62
N GLY A 86 -0.73 -2.06 -19.87
CA GLY A 86 0.49 -1.45 -20.39
C GLY A 86 0.53 0.09 -20.29
N ASN A 87 -0.31 0.72 -19.46
CA ASN A 87 -0.32 2.18 -19.26
C ASN A 87 1.06 2.78 -18.98
N ARG A 88 1.88 2.17 -18.11
CA ARG A 88 3.27 2.61 -17.86
C ARG A 88 4.12 2.68 -19.15
N ARG A 89 3.96 1.70 -20.04
CA ARG A 89 4.67 1.66 -21.33
C ARG A 89 4.11 2.69 -22.29
N LEU A 90 2.80 2.91 -22.30
CA LEU A 90 2.21 4.01 -23.06
C LEU A 90 2.71 5.36 -22.55
N THR A 91 2.71 5.62 -21.24
CA THR A 91 3.26 6.85 -20.64
C THR A 91 4.71 7.08 -21.07
N ALA A 92 5.54 6.03 -21.09
CA ALA A 92 6.91 6.12 -21.58
C ALA A 92 6.97 6.53 -23.07
N LEU A 93 6.17 5.92 -23.93
CA LEU A 93 6.10 6.25 -25.36
C LEU A 93 5.57 7.66 -25.60
N LEU A 94 4.55 8.09 -24.85
CA LEU A 94 4.00 9.44 -24.92
C LEU A 94 5.02 10.48 -24.44
N GLY A 95 5.72 10.22 -23.34
CA GLY A 95 6.80 11.08 -22.85
C GLY A 95 7.96 11.25 -23.83
N LEU A 96 8.22 10.26 -24.69
CA LEU A 96 9.22 10.38 -25.76
C LEU A 96 8.72 11.17 -26.98
N THR A 97 7.40 11.34 -27.14
CA THR A 97 6.80 11.84 -28.40
C THR A 97 6.01 13.13 -28.27
N HIS A 98 5.56 13.49 -27.07
CA HIS A 98 4.67 14.63 -26.82
C HIS A 98 5.35 15.63 -25.88
N ASP A 99 5.66 16.82 -26.42
CA ASP A 99 6.39 17.88 -25.70
C ASP A 99 5.58 18.45 -24.54
N ASP A 100 4.30 18.69 -24.81
CA ASP A 100 3.30 19.16 -23.86
C ASP A 100 3.08 18.21 -22.67
N MET A 101 3.31 16.91 -22.86
CA MET A 101 3.25 15.96 -21.74
C MET A 101 4.54 15.95 -20.93
N ARG A 102 5.69 15.83 -21.61
CA ARG A 102 6.97 15.67 -20.91
C ARG A 102 7.45 16.94 -20.21
N SER A 103 7.02 18.13 -20.67
CA SER A 103 7.29 19.39 -20.00
C SER A 103 6.68 19.48 -18.61
N GLU A 104 5.59 18.73 -18.36
CA GLU A 104 4.87 18.70 -17.08
C GLU A 104 5.37 17.59 -16.14
N PHE A 105 6.29 16.73 -16.58
CA PHE A 105 6.87 15.71 -15.72
C PHE A 105 7.78 16.33 -14.66
N ALA A 106 7.98 15.63 -13.55
CA ALA A 106 8.76 16.15 -12.43
C ALA A 106 10.24 16.42 -12.76
N THR A 107 10.75 15.85 -13.85
CA THR A 107 12.15 15.93 -14.30
C THR A 107 12.20 16.10 -15.82
N PRO A 108 11.70 17.21 -16.36
CA PRO A 108 11.50 17.36 -17.80
C PRO A 108 12.82 17.33 -18.60
N GLU A 109 13.94 17.76 -18.01
CA GLU A 109 15.23 17.86 -18.72
C GLU A 109 15.78 16.49 -19.14
N ARG A 110 15.63 15.45 -18.30
CA ARG A 110 16.07 14.09 -18.66
C ARG A 110 15.19 13.47 -19.73
N TRP A 111 13.90 13.80 -19.73
CA TRP A 111 12.95 13.35 -20.75
C TRP A 111 13.25 14.02 -22.10
N GLU A 112 13.55 15.32 -22.10
CA GLU A 112 13.94 16.06 -23.31
C GLU A 112 15.22 15.48 -23.93
N ALA A 113 16.26 15.23 -23.12
CA ALA A 113 17.50 14.62 -23.59
C ALA A 113 17.24 13.24 -24.23
N LEU A 114 16.43 12.40 -23.58
CA LEU A 114 16.12 11.06 -24.08
C LEU A 114 15.26 11.10 -25.36
N ALA A 115 14.29 12.02 -25.44
CA ALA A 115 13.44 12.21 -26.61
C ALA A 115 14.26 12.67 -27.83
N ALA A 116 15.25 13.57 -27.63
CA ALA A 116 16.14 14.04 -28.69
C ALA A 116 17.03 12.92 -29.30
N GLU A 117 17.31 11.87 -28.53
CA GLU A 117 18.05 10.68 -29.00
C GLU A 117 17.13 9.61 -29.61
N SER A 118 15.81 9.75 -29.47
CA SER A 118 14.83 8.77 -29.94
C SER A 118 14.35 9.06 -31.36
N GLU A 119 14.20 8.03 -32.19
CA GLU A 119 13.55 8.12 -33.50
C GLU A 119 12.03 7.91 -33.44
N ILE A 120 11.47 7.75 -32.23
CA ILE A 120 10.05 7.47 -32.03
C ILE A 120 9.27 8.79 -32.17
N THR A 121 8.17 8.75 -32.94
CA THR A 121 7.28 9.88 -33.19
C THR A 121 5.84 9.50 -32.85
N SER A 122 4.93 10.47 -32.79
CA SER A 122 3.49 10.21 -32.60
C SER A 122 2.88 9.28 -33.67
N GLU A 123 3.47 9.24 -34.87
CA GLU A 123 3.06 8.37 -35.98
C GLU A 123 3.67 6.96 -35.91
N THR A 124 4.65 6.74 -35.03
CA THR A 124 5.24 5.41 -34.82
C THR A 124 4.15 4.43 -34.38
N ARG A 125 4.12 3.26 -35.01
CA ARG A 125 3.10 2.24 -34.72
C ARG A 125 3.64 1.15 -33.82
N VAL A 126 2.88 0.80 -32.78
CA VAL A 126 3.25 -0.21 -31.79
C VAL A 126 2.28 -1.40 -31.82
N PRO A 127 2.71 -2.62 -31.41
CA PRO A 127 1.84 -3.77 -31.34
C PRO A 127 0.84 -3.65 -30.18
N VAL A 128 -0.45 -3.80 -30.49
CA VAL A 128 -1.58 -3.68 -29.58
C VAL A 128 -2.52 -4.86 -29.78
N VAL A 129 -2.98 -5.46 -28.69
CA VAL A 129 -4.11 -6.39 -28.72
C VAL A 129 -5.38 -5.62 -28.42
N VAL A 130 -6.26 -5.49 -29.41
CA VAL A 130 -7.54 -4.80 -29.28
C VAL A 130 -8.59 -5.79 -28.82
N ALA A 131 -8.98 -5.69 -27.55
CA ALA A 131 -10.07 -6.46 -26.97
C ALA A 131 -11.43 -5.83 -27.28
N THR A 132 -12.48 -6.66 -27.21
CA THR A 132 -13.85 -6.22 -27.49
C THR A 132 -14.44 -5.34 -26.41
N SER A 133 -14.00 -5.52 -25.15
CA SER A 133 -14.46 -4.74 -24.01
C SER A 133 -13.43 -4.76 -22.88
N ARG A 134 -13.56 -3.82 -21.93
CA ARG A 134 -12.75 -3.83 -20.70
C ARG A 134 -12.92 -5.14 -19.94
N GLU A 135 -14.16 -5.61 -19.87
CA GLU A 135 -14.55 -6.83 -19.20
C GLU A 135 -13.80 -8.07 -19.73
N ALA A 136 -13.61 -8.13 -21.05
CA ALA A 136 -12.85 -9.20 -21.69
C ALA A 136 -11.36 -9.21 -21.26
N CYS A 137 -10.81 -8.06 -20.88
CA CYS A 137 -9.42 -7.95 -20.40
C CYS A 137 -9.23 -8.41 -18.95
N THR A 138 -10.30 -8.61 -18.18
CA THR A 138 -10.21 -8.92 -16.76
C THR A 138 -9.34 -10.15 -16.45
N PRO A 139 -9.46 -11.29 -17.17
CA PRO A 139 -8.63 -12.46 -16.93
C PRO A 139 -7.13 -12.21 -17.14
N VAL A 140 -6.74 -11.50 -18.22
CA VAL A 140 -5.31 -11.25 -18.49
C VAL A 140 -4.72 -10.26 -17.49
N ILE A 141 -5.48 -9.24 -17.10
CA ILE A 141 -5.06 -8.25 -16.11
C ILE A 141 -4.90 -8.92 -14.75
N GLY A 142 -5.90 -9.72 -14.33
CA GLY A 142 -5.84 -10.52 -13.11
C GLY A 142 -4.65 -11.46 -13.09
N TYR A 143 -4.44 -12.20 -14.18
CA TYR A 143 -3.30 -13.10 -14.28
C TYR A 143 -1.96 -12.38 -14.14
N ARG A 144 -1.76 -11.26 -14.85
CA ARG A 144 -0.46 -10.54 -14.85
C ARG A 144 -0.17 -9.86 -13.52
N HIS A 145 -1.17 -9.18 -12.96
CA HIS A 145 -0.96 -8.19 -11.91
C HIS A 145 -1.42 -8.62 -10.52
N ILE A 146 -2.17 -9.72 -10.43
CA ILE A 146 -2.67 -10.23 -9.16
C ILE A 146 -2.07 -11.60 -8.83
N SER A 147 -2.11 -12.57 -9.76
CA SER A 147 -1.53 -13.90 -9.54
C SER A 147 -0.13 -14.10 -10.15
N GLY A 148 0.29 -13.21 -11.05
CA GLY A 148 1.48 -13.35 -11.88
C GLY A 148 2.73 -12.70 -11.29
N ILE A 149 3.76 -12.53 -12.13
CA ILE A 149 5.08 -11.99 -11.74
C ILE A 149 5.18 -10.46 -11.83
N LEU A 150 4.26 -9.80 -12.52
CA LEU A 150 4.25 -8.33 -12.68
C LEU A 150 3.26 -7.70 -11.70
N GLN A 151 3.32 -8.07 -10.42
CA GLN A 151 2.27 -7.74 -9.47
C GLN A 151 2.11 -6.24 -9.26
N TRP A 152 0.86 -5.79 -9.20
CA TRP A 152 0.54 -4.47 -8.67
C TRP A 152 0.82 -4.39 -7.18
N SER A 153 0.97 -3.17 -6.67
CA SER A 153 0.99 -2.94 -5.22
C SER A 153 -0.28 -3.52 -4.58
N PRO A 154 -0.24 -3.95 -3.31
CA PRO A 154 -1.41 -4.49 -2.63
C PRO A 154 -2.63 -3.57 -2.70
N PHE A 155 -2.43 -2.26 -2.61
CA PHE A 155 -3.51 -1.27 -2.72
C PHE A 155 -4.15 -1.26 -4.12
N ALA A 156 -3.35 -1.25 -5.18
CA ALA A 156 -3.88 -1.28 -6.54
C ALA A 156 -4.60 -2.61 -6.86
N GLN A 157 -4.14 -3.74 -6.29
CA GLN A 157 -4.88 -5.00 -6.38
C GLN A 157 -6.25 -4.90 -5.69
N ALA A 158 -6.30 -4.31 -4.49
CA ALA A 158 -7.54 -4.15 -3.72
C ALA A 158 -8.53 -3.19 -4.42
N ARG A 159 -8.05 -2.08 -4.97
CA ARG A 159 -8.84 -1.17 -5.83
C ARG A 159 -9.44 -1.88 -7.02
N TYR A 160 -8.66 -2.69 -7.72
CA TYR A 160 -9.17 -3.43 -8.87
C TYR A 160 -10.27 -4.42 -8.48
N VAL A 161 -10.10 -5.14 -7.37
CA VAL A 161 -11.16 -6.01 -6.82
C VAL A 161 -12.41 -5.19 -6.50
N ALA A 162 -12.27 -4.01 -5.89
CA ALA A 162 -13.40 -3.14 -5.60
C ALA A 162 -14.13 -2.66 -6.87
N VAL A 163 -13.41 -2.34 -7.95
CA VAL A 163 -14.02 -1.99 -9.25
C VAL A 163 -14.84 -3.15 -9.81
N LEU A 164 -14.30 -4.36 -9.82
CA LEU A 164 -15.00 -5.54 -10.32
C LEU A 164 -16.27 -5.85 -9.51
N VAL A 165 -16.24 -5.63 -8.20
CA VAL A 165 -17.38 -5.88 -7.32
C VAL A 165 -18.42 -4.75 -7.40
N ASN A 166 -17.99 -3.50 -7.28
CA ASN A 166 -18.89 -2.35 -7.16
C ASN A 166 -19.44 -1.89 -8.51
N ASN A 167 -18.59 -1.84 -9.54
CA ASN A 167 -18.94 -1.22 -10.82
C ASN A 167 -19.39 -2.28 -11.84
N GLU A 168 -18.76 -3.45 -11.86
CA GLU A 168 -19.18 -4.57 -12.71
C GLU A 168 -20.17 -5.52 -12.01
N HIS A 169 -20.55 -5.23 -10.77
CA HIS A 169 -21.52 -5.99 -9.98
C HIS A 169 -21.22 -7.50 -9.87
N ARG A 170 -19.94 -7.88 -9.92
CA ARG A 170 -19.52 -9.27 -9.82
C ARG A 170 -19.54 -9.76 -8.38
N SER A 171 -19.93 -11.02 -8.21
CA SER A 171 -19.76 -11.71 -6.95
C SER A 171 -18.29 -11.96 -6.64
N TYR A 172 -17.93 -12.07 -5.36
CA TYR A 172 -16.56 -12.47 -4.96
C TYR A 172 -16.10 -13.79 -5.59
N GLN A 173 -17.05 -14.70 -5.90
CA GLN A 173 -16.73 -15.98 -6.54
C GLN A 173 -16.33 -15.82 -8.00
N GLU A 174 -17.02 -14.97 -8.76
CA GLU A 174 -16.68 -14.69 -10.15
C GLU A 174 -15.35 -13.96 -10.24
N VAL A 175 -15.14 -12.95 -9.38
CA VAL A 175 -13.86 -12.23 -9.32
C VAL A 175 -12.70 -13.17 -9.00
N ALA A 176 -12.88 -14.06 -8.01
CA ALA A 176 -11.90 -15.08 -7.64
C ALA A 176 -11.48 -15.95 -8.83
N GLN A 177 -12.44 -16.43 -9.63
CA GLN A 177 -12.19 -17.21 -10.83
C GLN A 177 -11.44 -16.43 -11.90
N LEU A 178 -11.81 -15.16 -12.11
CA LEU A 178 -11.20 -14.31 -13.14
C LEU A 178 -9.76 -13.93 -12.83
N ILE A 179 -9.42 -13.69 -11.56
CA ILE A 179 -8.09 -13.21 -11.15
C ILE A 179 -7.19 -14.30 -10.55
N GLY A 180 -7.65 -15.55 -10.52
CA GLY A 180 -6.88 -16.68 -10.00
C GLY A 180 -6.59 -16.61 -8.50
N LYS A 181 -7.55 -16.18 -7.68
CA LYS A 181 -7.46 -16.14 -6.21
C LYS A 181 -8.61 -16.90 -5.55
N ASP A 182 -8.45 -17.23 -4.27
CA ASP A 182 -9.55 -17.76 -3.47
C ASP A 182 -10.61 -16.69 -3.16
N LYS A 183 -11.88 -17.11 -3.10
CA LYS A 183 -13.02 -16.25 -2.73
C LYS A 183 -12.79 -15.50 -1.40
N SER A 184 -12.19 -16.17 -0.41
CA SER A 184 -11.87 -15.56 0.88
C SER A 184 -10.86 -14.44 0.76
N ALA A 185 -9.83 -14.61 -0.08
CA ALA A 185 -8.82 -13.59 -0.34
C ALA A 185 -9.42 -12.39 -1.08
N VAL A 186 -10.29 -12.62 -2.07
CA VAL A 186 -11.04 -11.55 -2.75
C VAL A 186 -11.90 -10.76 -1.77
N ALA A 187 -12.65 -11.46 -0.91
CA ALA A 187 -13.52 -10.81 0.06
C ALA A 187 -12.73 -10.00 1.11
N ALA A 188 -11.53 -10.46 1.49
CA ALA A 188 -10.63 -9.71 2.37
C ALA A 188 -10.08 -8.45 1.68
N LEU A 189 -9.59 -8.58 0.44
CA LEU A 189 -9.12 -7.45 -0.37
C LEU A 189 -10.21 -6.39 -0.53
N TYR A 190 -11.43 -6.82 -0.86
CA TYR A 190 -12.57 -5.93 -0.97
C TYR A 190 -12.86 -5.17 0.33
N ARG A 191 -12.92 -5.89 1.46
CA ARG A 191 -13.14 -5.27 2.78
C ARG A 191 -12.08 -4.24 3.10
N ASP A 192 -10.81 -4.59 2.93
CA ASP A 192 -9.71 -3.71 3.32
C ASP A 192 -9.70 -2.45 2.44
N GLN A 193 -10.04 -2.57 1.15
CA GLN A 193 -10.26 -1.42 0.28
C GLN A 193 -11.44 -0.56 0.75
N ALA A 194 -12.58 -1.19 1.08
CA ALA A 194 -13.76 -0.46 1.53
C ALA A 194 -13.51 0.29 2.86
N ILE A 195 -12.71 -0.28 3.76
CA ILE A 195 -12.27 0.39 5.00
C ILE A 195 -11.38 1.60 4.67
N ALA A 196 -10.43 1.45 3.75
CA ALA A 196 -9.56 2.56 3.33
C ALA A 196 -10.36 3.69 2.68
N ASP A 197 -11.28 3.36 1.76
CA ASP A 197 -12.15 4.35 1.12
C ASP A 197 -13.05 5.06 2.15
N GLN A 198 -13.58 4.33 3.13
CA GLN A 198 -14.36 4.91 4.22
C GLN A 198 -13.50 5.87 5.06
N ALA A 199 -12.29 5.47 5.46
CA ALA A 199 -11.39 6.32 6.25
C ALA A 199 -11.10 7.65 5.54
N ILE A 200 -10.78 7.59 4.24
CA ILE A 200 -10.54 8.78 3.40
C ILE A 200 -11.79 9.66 3.33
N ARG A 201 -12.97 9.08 3.04
CA ARG A 201 -14.24 9.84 2.99
C ARG A 201 -14.57 10.53 4.30
N MET A 202 -14.20 9.93 5.43
CA MET A 202 -14.44 10.46 6.77
C MET A 202 -13.38 11.48 7.22
N GLY A 203 -12.38 11.77 6.38
CA GLY A 203 -11.32 12.73 6.69
C GLY A 203 -10.36 12.23 7.77
N ILE A 204 -10.25 10.91 7.95
CA ILE A 204 -9.24 10.33 8.85
C ILE A 204 -7.87 10.52 8.19
N ASP A 205 -6.88 10.98 8.95
CA ASP A 205 -5.49 10.98 8.49
C ASP A 205 -5.03 9.53 8.33
N THR A 206 -4.86 9.11 7.07
CA THR A 206 -4.46 7.74 6.73
C THR A 206 -2.94 7.58 6.65
N GLY A 207 -2.15 8.64 6.85
CA GLY A 207 -0.69 8.59 6.76
C GLY A 207 -0.20 7.86 5.51
N GLY A 208 0.71 6.90 5.69
CA GLY A 208 1.25 6.05 4.62
C GLY A 208 0.39 4.85 4.19
N LEU A 209 -0.93 4.86 4.39
CA LEU A 209 -1.80 3.70 4.11
C LEU A 209 -1.67 3.17 2.69
N GLU A 210 -1.65 4.03 1.67
CA GLU A 210 -1.61 3.59 0.27
C GLU A 210 -0.30 2.85 -0.06
N SER A 211 0.84 3.34 0.44
CA SER A 211 2.15 2.75 0.21
C SER A 211 2.40 1.50 1.06
N ALA A 212 1.83 1.46 2.27
CA ALA A 212 1.98 0.35 3.22
C ALA A 212 0.69 -0.47 3.42
N PHE A 213 -0.16 -0.57 2.40
CA PHE A 213 -1.50 -1.19 2.50
C PHE A 213 -1.51 -2.63 3.02
N SER A 214 -0.41 -3.37 2.85
CA SER A 214 -0.25 -4.71 3.45
C SER A 214 -0.36 -4.71 4.97
N LEU A 215 0.00 -3.61 5.65
CA LEU A 215 -0.19 -3.47 7.10
C LEU A 215 -1.67 -3.43 7.48
N LEU A 216 -2.52 -2.77 6.68
CA LEU A 216 -3.97 -2.79 6.90
C LEU A 216 -4.53 -4.21 6.74
N GLN A 217 -4.06 -4.96 5.73
CA GLN A 217 -4.47 -6.34 5.51
C GLN A 217 -4.13 -7.22 6.72
N VAL A 218 -2.93 -7.06 7.27
CA VAL A 218 -2.50 -7.78 8.48
C VAL A 218 -3.31 -7.33 9.70
N ALA A 219 -3.56 -6.03 9.87
CA ALA A 219 -4.40 -5.50 10.95
C ALA A 219 -5.82 -6.07 10.89
N MET A 220 -6.45 -6.06 9.73
CA MET A 220 -7.80 -6.59 9.52
C MET A 220 -7.85 -8.13 9.48
N SER A 221 -6.72 -8.82 9.51
CA SER A 221 -6.64 -10.26 9.78
C SER A 221 -6.72 -10.58 11.29
N SER A 222 -6.36 -9.63 12.16
CA SER A 222 -6.46 -9.78 13.61
C SER A 222 -7.90 -9.62 14.09
N THR A 223 -8.42 -10.64 14.77
CA THR A 223 -9.77 -10.60 15.38
C THR A 223 -9.88 -9.48 16.39
N LYS A 224 -8.87 -9.29 17.26
CA LYS A 224 -8.90 -8.26 18.31
C LYS A 224 -8.98 -6.84 17.75
N ILE A 225 -8.24 -6.58 16.66
CA ILE A 225 -8.29 -5.27 15.99
C ILE A 225 -9.64 -5.08 15.29
N ARG A 226 -10.14 -6.10 14.59
CA ARG A 226 -11.47 -6.03 13.97
C ARG A 226 -12.57 -5.77 14.99
N ASP A 227 -12.54 -6.47 16.13
CA ASP A 227 -13.54 -6.31 17.18
C ASP A 227 -13.50 -4.88 17.77
N PHE A 228 -12.30 -4.30 17.91
CA PHE A 228 -12.13 -2.93 18.40
C PHE A 228 -12.76 -1.88 17.46
N VAL A 229 -12.51 -1.99 16.16
CA VAL A 229 -13.03 -1.08 15.13
C VAL A 229 -14.39 -1.48 14.57
N GLY A 230 -14.95 -2.62 14.99
CA GLY A 230 -16.21 -3.15 14.44
C GLY A 230 -16.14 -3.65 12.99
N ALA A 231 -14.94 -3.97 12.47
CA ALA A 231 -14.79 -4.42 11.09
C ALA A 231 -15.34 -5.85 10.88
N PRO A 232 -16.12 -6.11 9.81
CA PRO A 232 -16.61 -7.44 9.51
C PRO A 232 -15.48 -8.38 9.04
N LEU A 233 -15.77 -9.68 9.02
CA LEU A 233 -15.01 -10.61 8.20
C LEU A 233 -15.22 -10.27 6.72
N GLY A 234 -14.22 -10.51 5.85
CA GLY A 234 -14.37 -10.28 4.41
C GLY A 234 -15.61 -10.95 3.83
N ALA A 235 -15.87 -12.22 4.20
CA ALA A 235 -17.06 -12.96 3.75
C ALA A 235 -18.42 -12.37 4.20
N ARG A 236 -18.42 -11.47 5.20
CA ARG A 236 -19.61 -10.76 5.71
C ARG A 236 -19.64 -9.30 5.29
N THR A 237 -18.66 -8.85 4.50
CA THR A 237 -18.61 -7.48 4.00
C THR A 237 -19.62 -7.33 2.87
N VAL A 238 -20.56 -6.39 3.03
CA VAL A 238 -21.63 -6.13 2.06
C VAL A 238 -21.13 -5.09 1.06
N PRO A 239 -21.12 -5.39 -0.25
CA PRO A 239 -20.66 -4.44 -1.24
C PRO A 239 -21.46 -3.14 -1.25
N GLY A 240 -20.76 -2.01 -1.42
CA GLY A 240 -21.35 -0.67 -1.50
C GLY A 240 -21.80 -0.07 -0.16
N LEU A 241 -21.62 -0.77 0.95
CA LEU A 241 -21.86 -0.25 2.30
C LEU A 241 -20.55 -0.02 3.04
N ASP A 242 -20.56 1.01 3.89
CA ASP A 242 -19.46 1.28 4.82
C ASP A 242 -19.28 0.10 5.78
N PRO A 243 -18.09 -0.54 5.79
CA PRO A 243 -17.84 -1.71 6.64
C PRO A 243 -17.70 -1.36 8.12
N ILE A 244 -17.25 -0.15 8.45
CA ILE A 244 -17.04 0.29 9.83
C ILE A 244 -18.29 1.02 10.34
N PRO A 245 -18.87 0.61 11.49
CA PRO A 245 -19.98 1.32 12.11
C PRO A 245 -19.64 2.79 12.41
N GLY A 246 -20.61 3.69 12.28
CA GLY A 246 -20.39 5.13 12.46
C GLY A 246 -19.91 5.53 13.86
N ASP A 247 -20.29 4.77 14.89
CA ASP A 247 -19.83 4.94 16.28
C ASP A 247 -18.43 4.38 16.54
N LYS A 248 -17.81 3.71 15.55
CA LYS A 248 -16.47 3.09 15.61
C LYS A 248 -15.40 3.79 14.78
N VAL A 249 -15.74 4.94 14.23
CA VAL A 249 -14.86 5.71 13.35
C VAL A 249 -13.67 6.29 14.11
N ALA A 250 -13.86 6.66 15.38
CA ALA A 250 -12.78 7.11 16.24
C ALA A 250 -11.74 5.99 16.46
N GLU A 251 -12.20 4.78 16.76
CA GLU A 251 -11.35 3.60 16.92
C GLU A 251 -10.64 3.20 15.62
N LEU A 252 -11.29 3.38 14.47
CA LEU A 252 -10.62 3.22 13.17
C LEU A 252 -9.47 4.21 13.04
N GLY A 253 -9.69 5.48 13.36
CA GLY A 253 -8.65 6.52 13.39
C GLY A 253 -7.50 6.18 14.34
N GLU A 254 -7.80 5.67 15.54
CA GLU A 254 -6.78 5.19 16.48
C GLU A 254 -5.93 4.05 15.88
N VAL A 255 -6.56 3.03 15.29
CA VAL A 255 -5.83 1.90 14.68
C VAL A 255 -4.99 2.36 13.50
N LEU A 256 -5.52 3.20 12.62
CA LEU A 256 -4.76 3.74 11.49
C LEU A 256 -3.58 4.59 11.97
N GLY A 257 -3.79 5.43 12.99
CA GLY A 257 -2.70 6.21 13.61
C GLY A 257 -1.63 5.32 14.27
N TYR A 258 -2.02 4.23 14.94
CA TYR A 258 -1.04 3.29 15.51
C TYR A 258 -0.23 2.55 14.45
N VAL A 259 -0.82 2.29 13.28
CA VAL A 259 -0.21 1.50 12.20
C VAL A 259 0.61 2.36 11.24
N PHE A 260 0.08 3.52 10.84
CA PHE A 260 0.62 4.37 9.79
C PHE A 260 1.12 5.72 10.28
N GLY A 261 0.89 6.06 11.55
CA GLY A 261 1.11 7.40 12.07
C GLY A 261 0.06 8.39 11.56
N SER A 262 0.31 9.65 11.88
CA SER A 262 -0.41 10.83 11.41
C SER A 262 0.57 12.00 11.34
N GLY A 263 0.21 13.11 10.72
CA GLY A 263 1.06 14.31 10.69
C GLY A 263 1.50 14.82 12.07
N GLU A 264 0.81 14.44 13.15
CA GLU A 264 1.10 14.84 14.53
C GLU A 264 1.74 13.72 15.38
N ARG A 265 1.71 12.46 14.92
CA ARG A 265 2.12 11.30 15.72
C ARG A 265 2.80 10.25 14.87
N GLU A 266 3.98 9.84 15.30
CA GLU A 266 4.67 8.69 14.71
C GLU A 266 3.86 7.39 14.90
N PRO A 267 4.00 6.42 13.97
CA PRO A 267 3.43 5.09 14.15
C PRO A 267 3.89 4.44 15.46
N VAL A 268 2.99 3.69 16.11
CA VAL A 268 3.32 2.92 17.32
C VAL A 268 4.05 1.62 16.97
N ILE A 269 3.81 1.10 15.76
CA ILE A 269 4.50 -0.09 15.25
C ILE A 269 5.54 0.30 14.19
N ASN A 270 6.65 -0.42 14.18
CA ASN A 270 7.70 -0.28 13.16
C ASN A 270 7.84 -1.54 12.30
N ASP A 271 7.15 -2.63 12.67
CA ASP A 271 7.19 -3.91 11.96
C ASP A 271 5.81 -4.56 11.93
N SER A 272 5.42 -5.12 10.78
CA SER A 272 4.17 -5.86 10.58
C SER A 272 3.93 -6.97 11.62
N ARG A 273 5.00 -7.59 12.14
CA ARG A 273 4.95 -8.64 13.17
C ARG A 273 4.39 -8.13 14.50
N GLN A 274 4.48 -6.83 14.76
CA GLN A 274 3.96 -6.19 15.97
C GLN A 274 2.44 -6.00 15.94
N ILE A 275 1.77 -6.16 14.80
CA ILE A 275 0.31 -5.98 14.69
C ILE A 275 -0.46 -6.96 15.60
N SER A 276 0.03 -8.19 15.75
CA SER A 276 -0.56 -9.16 16.68
C SER A 276 -0.43 -8.69 18.14
N GLN A 277 0.73 -8.14 18.51
CA GLN A 277 0.97 -7.54 19.82
C GLN A 277 0.08 -6.31 20.04
N LEU A 278 -0.04 -5.42 19.05
CA LEU A 278 -0.95 -4.27 19.08
C LEU A 278 -2.40 -4.71 19.35
N GLY A 279 -2.90 -5.72 18.62
CA GLY A 279 -4.23 -6.25 18.86
C GLY A 279 -4.42 -6.81 20.27
N ASN A 280 -3.40 -7.46 20.84
CA ASN A 280 -3.45 -7.91 22.23
C ASN A 280 -3.51 -6.75 23.23
N ILE A 281 -2.79 -5.65 22.96
CA ILE A 281 -2.74 -4.48 23.84
C ILE A 281 -4.05 -3.70 23.80
N ILE A 282 -4.60 -3.47 22.60
CA ILE A 282 -5.89 -2.78 22.40
C ILE A 282 -7.04 -3.51 23.11
N ALA A 283 -6.99 -4.85 23.16
CA ALA A 283 -8.03 -5.65 23.82
C ALA A 283 -8.04 -5.53 25.36
N GLU A 284 -6.97 -5.00 25.97
CA GLU A 284 -6.85 -4.85 27.41
C GLU A 284 -7.05 -3.37 27.82
N PRO A 285 -7.98 -3.04 28.73
CA PRO A 285 -8.27 -1.64 29.09
C PRO A 285 -7.05 -0.83 29.53
N VAL A 286 -6.13 -1.45 30.27
CA VAL A 286 -4.89 -0.80 30.71
C VAL A 286 -3.93 -0.54 29.53
N GLY A 287 -3.84 -1.50 28.61
CA GLY A 287 -3.02 -1.37 27.40
C GLY A 287 -3.56 -0.29 26.46
N LEU A 288 -4.86 -0.31 26.20
CA LEU A 288 -5.53 0.71 25.40
C LEU A 288 -5.35 2.11 26.00
N LYS A 289 -5.51 2.25 27.32
CA LYS A 289 -5.25 3.52 28.00
C LYS A 289 -3.81 3.99 27.80
N ALA A 290 -2.84 3.09 27.95
CA ALA A 290 -1.42 3.42 27.73
C ALA A 290 -1.14 3.94 26.30
N LEU A 291 -1.70 3.29 25.28
CA LEU A 291 -1.57 3.76 23.89
C LEU A 291 -2.23 5.12 23.66
N ARG A 292 -3.40 5.36 24.25
CA ARG A 292 -4.10 6.65 24.19
C ARG A 292 -3.36 7.77 24.92
N ASP A 293 -2.62 7.42 25.98
CA ASP A 293 -1.73 8.33 26.71
C ASP A 293 -0.43 8.62 25.93
N GLY A 294 -0.23 8.03 24.74
CA GLY A 294 0.92 8.27 23.86
C GLY A 294 2.13 7.36 24.15
N GLU A 295 1.95 6.29 24.92
CA GLU A 295 3.05 5.40 25.28
C GLU A 295 3.37 4.40 24.17
N THR A 296 4.62 3.91 24.18
CA THR A 296 5.08 2.92 23.22
C THR A 296 4.44 1.55 23.44
N LEU A 297 4.47 0.71 22.40
CA LEU A 297 3.96 -0.66 22.43
C LEU A 297 4.56 -1.50 23.58
N GLU A 298 5.85 -1.30 23.88
CA GLU A 298 6.54 -2.03 24.94
C GLU A 298 6.11 -1.56 26.33
N VAL A 299 5.94 -0.25 26.53
CA VAL A 299 5.45 0.29 27.81
C VAL A 299 4.02 -0.17 28.07
N ALA A 300 3.14 -0.12 27.06
CA ALA A 300 1.76 -0.59 27.17
C ALA A 300 1.69 -2.08 27.53
N LYS A 301 2.52 -2.92 26.90
CA LYS A 301 2.64 -4.35 27.21
C LYS A 301 3.16 -4.60 28.63
N GLN A 302 4.12 -3.82 29.08
CA GLN A 302 4.64 -3.92 30.43
C GLN A 302 3.56 -3.56 31.46
N LYS A 303 2.75 -2.53 31.22
CA LYS A 303 1.63 -2.15 32.09
C LYS A 303 0.55 -3.22 32.20
N ILE A 304 0.23 -3.91 31.10
CA ILE A 304 -0.68 -5.05 31.12
C ILE A 304 -0.12 -6.16 32.01
N THR A 305 1.17 -6.50 31.83
CA THR A 305 1.85 -7.52 32.63
C THR A 305 1.86 -7.14 34.12
N ASP A 306 2.06 -5.86 34.41
CA ASP A 306 2.13 -5.32 35.76
C ASP A 306 0.77 -5.36 36.48
N THR A 307 -0.34 -5.18 35.76
CA THR A 307 -1.70 -5.15 36.34
C THR A 307 -2.10 -6.47 37.00
N GLY A 308 -1.49 -7.59 36.59
CA GLY A 308 -1.71 -8.93 37.19
C GLY A 308 -0.62 -9.41 38.16
N ALA A 309 0.45 -8.65 38.35
CA ALA A 309 1.59 -9.07 39.17
C ALA A 309 1.55 -8.45 40.58
N ASP A 310 1.98 -9.23 41.58
CA ASP A 310 2.17 -8.72 42.94
C ASP A 310 3.16 -7.52 42.92
N PRO A 311 2.88 -6.40 43.63
CA PRO A 311 3.74 -5.23 43.63
C PRO A 311 5.20 -5.53 43.97
N LYS A 312 5.46 -6.49 44.86
CA LYS A 312 6.80 -6.91 45.25
C LYS A 312 7.48 -7.67 44.12
N ASP A 313 6.76 -8.54 43.42
CA ASP A 313 7.30 -9.29 42.29
C ASP A 313 7.64 -8.37 41.11
N ARG A 314 6.82 -7.33 40.87
CA ARG A 314 7.16 -6.27 39.89
C ARG A 314 8.42 -5.53 40.25
N LEU A 315 8.52 -5.06 41.51
CA LEU A 315 9.70 -4.33 41.99
C LEU A 315 10.95 -5.21 41.87
N LYS A 316 10.86 -6.47 42.30
CA LYS A 316 11.94 -7.45 42.20
C LYS A 316 12.40 -7.66 40.76
N LYS A 317 11.46 -7.79 39.80
CA LYS A 317 11.77 -7.95 38.38
C LYS A 317 12.49 -6.71 37.82
N ARG A 318 12.00 -5.50 38.11
CA ARG A 318 12.63 -4.24 37.66
C ARG A 318 14.04 -4.07 38.20
N LEU A 319 14.23 -4.30 39.50
CA LEU A 319 15.56 -4.27 40.14
C LEU A 319 16.50 -5.35 39.57
N THR A 320 15.97 -6.54 39.25
CA THR A 320 16.77 -7.60 38.61
C THR A 320 17.24 -7.20 37.22
N THR A 321 16.36 -6.61 36.41
CA THR A 321 16.73 -6.09 35.09
C THR A 321 17.76 -4.96 35.18
N ALA A 322 17.54 -3.99 36.06
CA ALA A 322 18.48 -2.87 36.28
C ALA A 322 19.86 -3.38 36.73
N LYS A 323 19.91 -4.31 37.70
CA LYS A 323 21.15 -4.95 38.16
C LYS A 323 21.88 -5.62 36.99
N ASN A 324 21.18 -6.40 36.17
CA ASN A 324 21.81 -7.12 35.07
C ASN A 324 22.34 -6.17 33.98
N ALA A 325 21.61 -5.10 33.68
CA ALA A 325 22.07 -4.06 32.75
C ALA A 325 23.32 -3.34 33.27
N LEU A 326 23.36 -3.01 34.57
CA LEU A 326 24.54 -2.41 35.19
C LEU A 326 25.75 -3.35 35.20
N LEU A 327 25.54 -4.64 35.44
CA LEU A 327 26.61 -5.63 35.35
C LEU A 327 27.19 -5.72 33.93
N ALA A 328 26.35 -5.69 32.90
CA ALA A 328 26.81 -5.64 31.51
C ALA A 328 27.58 -4.34 31.21
N ALA A 329 27.08 -3.19 31.67
CA ALA A 329 27.76 -1.90 31.49
C ALA A 329 29.17 -1.87 32.14
N VAL A 330 29.36 -2.56 33.28
CA VAL A 330 30.67 -2.72 33.92
C VAL A 330 31.67 -3.47 33.03
N GLU A 331 31.21 -4.39 32.18
CA GLU A 331 32.08 -5.10 31.23
C GLU A 331 32.52 -4.18 30.08
N ASP A 332 31.68 -3.21 29.70
CA ASP A 332 31.90 -2.31 28.55
C ASP A 332 32.60 -0.99 28.91
N ILE A 333 32.63 -0.58 30.18
CA ILE A 333 33.08 0.76 30.62
C ILE A 333 34.58 1.04 30.41
N GLY A 334 35.41 0.01 30.28
CA GLY A 334 36.88 0.12 30.32
C GLY A 334 37.48 1.26 29.47
N PRO A 335 37.13 1.39 28.18
CA PRO A 335 37.65 2.46 27.32
C PRO A 335 37.09 3.87 27.63
N PHE A 336 36.03 3.98 28.43
CA PHE A 336 35.22 5.19 28.60
C PHE A 336 35.17 5.68 30.06
N TYR A 337 36.10 5.25 30.91
CA TYR A 337 36.04 5.51 32.36
C TYR A 337 36.18 6.98 32.76
N ASP A 338 36.78 7.81 31.90
CA ASP A 338 36.97 9.26 32.08
C ASP A 338 36.04 10.11 31.18
N ASP A 339 35.09 9.48 30.46
CA ASP A 339 34.17 10.18 29.57
C ASP A 339 33.09 10.93 30.36
N GLU A 340 32.95 12.24 30.14
CA GLU A 340 32.02 13.11 30.88
C GLU A 340 30.54 12.68 30.72
N GLU A 341 30.12 12.28 29.52
CA GLU A 341 28.73 11.88 29.25
C GLU A 341 28.40 10.56 29.97
N ILE A 342 29.36 9.63 30.01
CA ILE A 342 29.22 8.37 30.75
C ILE A 342 29.21 8.62 32.27
N LEU A 343 30.07 9.50 32.79
CA LEU A 343 30.11 9.83 34.22
C LEU A 343 28.81 10.50 34.70
N ASP A 344 28.21 11.37 33.87
CA ASP A 344 26.92 11.99 34.16
C ASP A 344 25.79 10.94 34.21
N LEU A 345 25.74 10.01 33.25
CA LEU A 345 24.78 8.91 33.27
C LEU A 345 24.93 8.02 34.51
N ILE A 346 26.17 7.73 34.94
CA ILE A 346 26.43 6.97 36.17
C ILE A 346 25.93 7.73 37.41
N ALA A 347 26.12 9.05 37.44
CA ALA A 347 25.64 9.90 38.53
C ALA A 347 24.10 9.93 38.61
N GLU A 348 23.41 10.00 37.47
CA GLU A 348 21.94 9.93 37.39
C GLU A 348 21.41 8.59 37.91
N VAL A 349 21.98 7.47 37.45
CA VAL A 349 21.62 6.14 37.94
C VAL A 349 21.87 6.01 39.45
N SER A 350 23.01 6.51 39.94
CA SER A 350 23.35 6.49 41.37
C SER A 350 22.40 7.35 42.20
N SER A 351 21.89 8.45 41.65
CA SER A 351 20.84 9.26 42.28
C SER A 351 19.54 8.47 42.41
N ALA A 352 19.09 7.83 41.31
CA ALA A 352 17.88 7.02 41.30
C ALA A 352 17.94 5.85 42.31
N VAL A 353 19.12 5.23 42.48
CA VAL A 353 19.32 4.19 43.51
C VAL A 353 19.19 4.76 44.92
N ARG A 354 19.80 5.92 45.20
CA ARG A 354 19.68 6.59 46.52
C ARG A 354 18.25 6.98 46.84
N GLU A 355 17.46 7.42 45.86
CA GLU A 355 16.03 7.72 46.06
C GLU A 355 15.23 6.47 46.45
N LEU A 356 15.55 5.30 45.89
CA LEU A 356 14.92 4.03 46.29
C LEU A 356 15.24 3.64 47.74
N GLU A 357 16.43 3.99 48.23
CA GLU A 357 16.86 3.76 49.61
C GLU A 357 16.24 4.75 50.60
N GLN A 358 15.92 5.98 50.15
CA GLN A 358 15.42 7.07 50.99
C GLN A 358 13.90 7.08 51.22
N GLN A 359 13.14 6.15 50.63
CA GLN A 359 11.70 6.03 50.93
C GLN A 359 11.38 5.48 52.32
N GLU A 360 12.39 5.21 53.15
CA GLU A 360 12.25 5.03 54.59
C GLU A 360 12.66 6.31 55.35
N SER A 361 11.70 7.22 55.54
CA SER A 361 11.60 8.10 56.72
C SER A 361 10.17 8.57 56.94
#